data_AF-A0A2N2FI97-F1
#
_entry.id   AF-A0A2N2FI97-F1
#
_cell.length_a   1.000
_cell.length_b   1.000
_cell.length_c   1.000
_cell.angle_alpha   90.00
_cell.angle_beta   90.00
_cell.angle_gamma   90.00
#
_symmetry.space_group_name_H-M   'P 1'
#
loop_
_entity.id
_entity.type
_entity.pdbx_description
1 polymer ?
#
loop_
_entity_poly.entity_id
_entity_poly.type
_entity_poly.pdbx_seq_one_letter_code
_entity_poly.pdbx_strand_id
1 'polypeptide(L)'
;MTKMSDLAGKTFGKVSVIEPFDRTDKGEVRWLCRCSCGKQSVHRGSNLRSGRVNSCGCMQIKALKARIKRMEDLREKPFLDAKSKMEA
;
A
#
# COMPACT_ATOMS: atom_id res chain seq x y z
N MET A 1 -32.38 17.74 0.29
CA MET A 1 -31.26 17.21 1.11
C MET A 1 -30.52 16.16 0.28
N THR A 2 -29.36 16.51 -0.29
CA THR A 2 -28.60 15.60 -1.14
C THR A 2 -28.00 14.49 -0.28
N LYS A 3 -28.54 13.28 -0.43
CA LYS A 3 -28.13 12.07 0.30
C LYS A 3 -26.63 11.87 0.12
N MET A 4 -25.84 12.19 1.15
CA MET A 4 -24.41 11.82 1.19
C MET A 4 -24.38 10.32 0.99
N SER A 5 -23.83 9.88 -0.14
CA SER A 5 -23.75 8.45 -0.43
C SER A 5 -22.82 7.85 0.60
N ASP A 6 -23.39 7.18 1.59
CA ASP A 6 -22.62 6.45 2.58
C ASP A 6 -21.73 5.42 1.86
N LEU A 7 -20.43 5.67 1.94
CA LEU A 7 -19.41 4.75 1.44
C LEU A 7 -18.97 3.78 2.54
N ALA A 8 -19.37 4.00 3.80
CA ALA A 8 -19.09 3.12 4.92
C ALA A 8 -19.49 1.66 4.60
N GLY A 9 -18.60 0.72 4.91
CA GLY A 9 -18.80 -0.70 4.65
C GLY A 9 -18.62 -1.13 3.18
N LYS A 10 -18.44 -0.20 2.23
CA LYS A 10 -18.15 -0.58 0.84
C LYS A 10 -16.70 -0.99 0.66
N THR A 11 -16.48 -1.96 -0.23
CA THR A 11 -15.15 -2.42 -0.62
C THR A 11 -14.86 -2.06 -2.06
N PHE A 12 -13.70 -1.45 -2.30
CA PHE A 12 -13.17 -1.05 -3.59
C PHE A 12 -11.85 -1.81 -3.83
N GLY A 13 -11.90 -2.87 -4.63
CA GLY A 13 -10.75 -3.75 -4.86
C GLY A 13 -10.30 -4.41 -3.55
N LYS A 14 -9.08 -4.07 -3.07
CA LYS A 14 -8.51 -4.59 -1.82
C LYS A 14 -8.72 -3.67 -0.62
N VAL A 15 -9.48 -2.58 -0.78
CA VAL A 15 -9.64 -1.51 0.21
C VAL A 15 -11.09 -1.44 0.67
N SER A 16 -11.34 -1.59 1.96
CA SER A 16 -12.66 -1.50 2.60
C SER A 16 -12.79 -0.16 3.32
N VAL A 17 -13.90 0.54 3.11
CA VAL A 17 -14.19 1.82 3.76
C VAL A 17 -14.73 1.56 5.16
N ILE A 18 -14.11 2.19 6.16
CA ILE A 18 -14.49 2.07 7.57
C ILE A 18 -15.50 3.17 7.91
N GLU A 19 -15.05 4.42 7.86
CA GLU A 19 -15.79 5.57 8.38
C GLU A 19 -15.36 6.89 7.70
N PRO A 20 -16.18 7.94 7.73
CA PRO A 20 -15.74 9.28 7.36
C PRO A 20 -14.65 9.76 8.33
N PHE A 21 -13.55 10.29 7.79
CA PHE A 21 -12.40 10.74 8.58
C PHE A 21 -12.44 12.25 8.81
N ASP A 22 -12.47 13.02 7.71
CA ASP A 22 -12.53 14.48 7.76
C ASP A 22 -13.06 15.04 6.43
N ARG A 23 -13.01 16.36 6.27
CA ARG A 23 -13.36 17.06 5.03
C ARG A 23 -12.17 17.87 4.54
N THR A 24 -12.01 17.90 3.22
CA THR A 24 -11.08 18.83 2.56
C THR A 24 -11.61 20.27 2.63
N ASP A 25 -10.75 21.26 2.35
CA ASP A 25 -11.13 22.68 2.28
C ASP A 25 -12.25 22.95 1.27
N LYS A 26 -12.38 22.07 0.26
CA LYS A 26 -13.44 22.11 -0.75
C LYS A 26 -14.74 21.41 -0.30
N GLY A 27 -14.84 21.00 0.96
CA GLY A 27 -16.00 20.33 1.55
C GLY A 27 -16.14 18.83 1.23
N GLU A 28 -15.22 18.26 0.45
CA GLU A 28 -15.26 16.83 0.10
C GLU A 28 -14.87 15.95 1.30
N VAL A 29 -15.69 14.94 1.60
CA VAL A 29 -15.43 13.96 2.65
C VAL A 29 -14.31 13.02 2.24
N ARG A 30 -13.30 12.90 3.10
CA ARG A 30 -12.31 11.83 3.05
C ARG A 30 -12.73 10.70 3.98
N TRP A 31 -12.43 9.48 3.55
CA TRP A 31 -12.87 8.27 4.21
C TRP A 31 -11.65 7.50 4.69
N LEU A 32 -11.71 7.08 5.96
CA LEU A 32 -10.76 6.13 6.51
C LEU A 32 -11.07 4.76 5.92
N CYS A 33 -10.07 4.17 5.31
CA CYS A 33 -10.17 2.87 4.67
C CYS A 33 -9.14 1.91 5.26
N ARG A 34 -9.45 0.62 5.27
CA ARG A 34 -8.54 -0.47 5.63
C ARG A 34 -8.33 -1.35 4.41
N CYS A 35 -7.07 -1.56 4.05
CA CYS A 35 -6.73 -2.50 3.00
C CYS A 35 -6.58 -3.92 3.56
N SER A 36 -6.73 -4.93 2.70
CA SER A 36 -6.44 -6.33 3.04
C SER A 36 -5.00 -6.57 3.50
N CYS A 37 -4.12 -5.61 3.23
CA CYS A 37 -2.75 -5.53 3.74
C CYS A 37 -2.66 -5.26 5.26
N GLY A 38 -3.79 -4.92 5.91
CA GLY A 38 -3.87 -4.48 7.31
C GLY A 38 -3.61 -2.98 7.51
N LYS A 39 -3.06 -2.29 6.52
CA LYS A 39 -2.77 -0.85 6.59
C LYS A 39 -4.03 -0.01 6.42
N GLN A 40 -4.13 1.04 7.22
CA GLN A 40 -5.16 2.07 7.05
C GLN A 40 -4.66 3.18 6.12
N SER A 41 -5.57 3.72 5.31
CA SER A 41 -5.31 4.82 4.39
C SER A 41 -6.54 5.71 4.25
N VAL A 42 -6.32 7.01 4.02
CA VAL A 42 -7.39 7.99 3.88
C VAL A 42 -7.54 8.38 2.41
N HIS A 43 -8.74 8.23 1.86
CA HIS A 43 -9.02 8.51 0.45
C HIS A 43 -10.24 9.40 0.28
N ARG A 44 -10.21 10.25 -0.75
CA ARG A 44 -11.35 11.09 -1.13
C ARG A 44 -12.51 10.23 -1.63
N GLY A 45 -13.74 10.61 -1.29
CA GLY A 45 -14.94 9.91 -1.75
C GLY A 45 -15.07 9.86 -3.29
N SER A 46 -14.60 10.88 -4.01
CA SER A 46 -14.50 10.86 -5.48
C SER A 46 -13.55 9.78 -6.01
N ASN A 47 -12.38 9.62 -5.38
CA ASN A 47 -11.38 8.64 -5.80
C ASN A 47 -11.83 7.19 -5.53
N LEU A 48 -12.58 6.96 -4.46
CA LEU A 48 -13.21 5.68 -4.16
C LEU A 48 -14.27 5.34 -5.21
N ARG A 49 -15.21 6.28 -5.46
CA ARG A 49 -16.30 6.09 -6.44
C ARG A 49 -15.81 5.90 -7.87
N SER A 50 -14.74 6.59 -8.26
CA SER A 50 -14.13 6.45 -9.60
C SER A 50 -13.26 5.21 -9.76
N GLY A 51 -13.06 4.40 -8.71
CA GLY A 51 -12.25 3.19 -8.77
C GLY A 51 -10.73 3.45 -8.89
N ARG A 52 -10.28 4.70 -8.76
CA ARG A 52 -8.85 5.06 -8.77
C ARG A 52 -8.09 4.48 -7.58
N VAL A 53 -8.80 4.21 -6.49
CA VAL A 53 -8.26 3.61 -5.27
C VAL A 53 -8.72 2.16 -5.19
N ASN A 54 -7.78 1.24 -5.37
CA ASN A 54 -8.02 -0.20 -5.27
C ASN A 54 -7.04 -0.92 -4.31
N SER A 55 -6.04 -0.22 -3.78
CA SER A 55 -5.03 -0.77 -2.87
C SER A 55 -4.33 0.32 -2.04
N CYS A 56 -3.76 -0.07 -0.89
CA CYS A 56 -2.96 0.79 0.00
C CYS A 56 -1.54 1.10 -0.53
N GLY A 57 -1.17 0.64 -1.73
CA GLY A 57 0.21 0.72 -2.25
C GLY A 57 1.21 -0.25 -1.60
N CYS A 58 0.78 -1.14 -0.70
CA CYS A 58 1.68 -2.04 0.01
C CYS A 58 2.43 -3.01 -0.91
N MET A 59 1.84 -3.40 -2.05
CA MET A 59 2.44 -4.39 -2.94
C MET A 59 3.69 -3.80 -3.61
N GLN A 60 3.60 -2.55 -4.05
CA GLN A 60 4.71 -1.79 -4.63
C GLN A 60 5.84 -1.60 -3.60
N ILE A 61 5.49 -1.26 -2.35
CA ILE A 61 6.47 -1.11 -1.27
C ILE A 61 7.16 -2.45 -0.97
N LYS A 62 6.40 -3.56 -0.90
CA LYS A 62 6.97 -4.89 -0.69
C LYS A 62 7.93 -5.28 -1.82
N ALA A 63 7.57 -5.03 -3.07
CA ALA A 63 8.42 -5.30 -4.23
C ALA A 63 9.71 -4.46 -4.21
N LEU A 64 9.60 -3.17 -3.89
CA LEU A 64 10.76 -2.29 -3.76
C LEU A 64 11.72 -2.78 -2.66
N LYS A 65 11.18 -3.11 -1.48
CA LYS A 65 11.97 -3.66 -0.37
C LYS A 65 12.67 -4.96 -0.73
N ALA A 66 11.98 -5.88 -1.41
CA ALA A 66 12.58 -7.13 -1.87
C ALA A 66 13.73 -6.88 -2.85
N ARG A 67 13.60 -5.89 -3.72
CA ARG A 67 14.65 -5.50 -4.68
C ARG A 67 15.86 -4.88 -3.97
N ILE A 68 15.65 -3.96 -3.03
CA ILE A 68 16.73 -3.35 -2.24
C ILE A 68 17.47 -4.44 -1.44
N LYS A 69 16.73 -5.28 -0.72
CA LYS A 69 17.31 -6.41 0.02
C LYS A 69 18.16 -7.29 -0.88
N ARG A 70 17.67 -7.66 -2.06
CA ARG A 70 18.44 -8.45 -3.03
C ARG A 70 19.74 -7.77 -3.46
N MET A 71 19.74 -6.45 -3.65
CA MET A 71 20.96 -5.71 -4.01
C MET A 71 21.95 -5.67 -2.85
N GLU A 72 21.47 -5.52 -1.61
CA GLU A 72 22.29 -5.57 -0.41
C GLU A 72 22.88 -6.97 -0.19
N ASP A 73 22.06 -8.02 -0.28
CA ASP A 73 22.49 -9.42 -0.21
C ASP A 73 23.58 -9.73 -1.27
N LEU A 74 23.51 -9.11 -2.46
CA LEU A 74 24.54 -9.26 -3.50
C LEU A 74 25.83 -8.50 -3.18
N ARG A 75 25.75 -7.37 -2.48
CA ARG A 75 26.90 -6.56 -2.07
C ARG A 75 27.62 -7.17 -0.88
N GLU A 76 26.88 -7.78 0.04
CA GLU A 76 27.41 -8.40 1.25
C GLU A 76 27.96 -9.80 1.05
N LYS A 77 27.73 -10.45 -0.11
CA LYS A 77 28.42 -11.71 -0.44
C LYS A 77 29.92 -11.47 -0.41
N PRO A 78 30.64 -11.97 0.62
CA PRO A 78 32.09 -11.93 0.58
C PRO A 78 32.52 -12.83 -0.57
N PHE A 79 33.67 -12.53 -1.16
CA PHE A 79 34.42 -13.35 -2.11
C PHE A 79 34.88 -14.72 -1.51
N LEU A 80 34.14 -15.31 -0.56
CA LEU A 80 34.54 -16.52 0.18
C LEU A 80 34.16 -17.84 -0.49
N ASP A 81 33.79 -17.85 -1.77
CA ASP A 81 33.63 -19.11 -2.53
C ASP A 81 34.75 -19.36 -3.58
N ALA A 82 35.79 -18.52 -3.63
CA ALA A 82 36.88 -18.67 -4.61
C ALA A 82 38.21 -19.22 -4.04
N LYS A 83 38.30 -19.55 -2.74
CA LYS A 83 39.57 -19.98 -2.11
C LYS A 83 39.62 -21.42 -1.56
N SER A 84 38.57 -22.24 -1.72
CA SER A 84 38.58 -23.63 -1.19
C SER A 84 39.05 -24.70 -2.20
N LYS A 85 39.76 -24.35 -3.27
CA LYS A 85 40.36 -25.31 -4.24
C LYS A 85 41.87 -25.12 -4.47
N MET A 86 42.59 -24.54 -3.51
CA MET A 86 44.04 -24.38 -3.58
C MET A 86 44.76 -24.83 -2.31
N GLU A 87 44.20 -25.74 -1.51
CA GLU A 87 44.96 -26.48 -0.50
C GLU A 87 44.37 -27.89 -0.34
N ALA A 88 44.78 -28.81 -1.22
CA ALA A 88 44.82 -30.26 -1.01
C ALA A 88 45.66 -30.90 -2.13
#